data_AF-X1UG94-F1
#
_entry.id   AF-X1UG94-F1
#
_cell.length_a   1.000
_cell.length_b   1.000
_cell.length_c   1.000
_cell.angle_alpha   90.00
_cell.angle_beta   90.00
_cell.angle_gamma   90.00
#
_symmetry.space_group_name_H-M   'P 1'
#
loop_
_entity.id
_entity.type
_entity.pdbx_description
1 polymer ?
#
loop_
_entity_poly.entity_id
_entity_poly.type
_entity_poly.pdbx_seq_one_letter_code
_entity_poly.pdbx_strand_id
1 'polypeptide(L)'
;MVELTEILFPLGVADNKMFELLKNSFFEIDKGKKKDLLRIQFEARAMALGGYGIDLDKCCNCRRIYTGEGRAVFKRSKGGIACLKCQQESKLSPGLDHDTVKGLKTIQSDPWNEVEAFNFSDEMIREIKSVLKLHTEYRIGRRLKTAEYLE
;
A
#
# COMPACT_ATOMS: atom_id res chain seq x y z
N MET A 1 12.49 -1.65 -2.08
CA MET A 1 12.53 -0.19 -1.82
C MET A 1 13.20 0.53 -2.97
N VAL A 2 14.52 0.38 -3.14
CA VAL A 2 15.30 1.06 -4.21
C VAL A 2 14.75 0.79 -5.61
N GLU A 3 14.55 -0.47 -6.00
CA GLU A 3 13.99 -0.80 -7.33
C GLU A 3 12.61 -0.13 -7.57
N LEU A 4 11.76 -0.08 -6.55
CA LEU A 4 10.45 0.56 -6.64
C LEU A 4 10.59 2.08 -6.83
N THR A 5 11.53 2.72 -6.13
CA THR A 5 11.84 4.14 -6.30
C THR A 5 12.28 4.44 -7.72
N GLU A 6 13.24 3.68 -8.27
CA GLU A 6 13.77 3.89 -9.63
C GLU A 6 12.70 3.75 -10.71
N ILE A 7 11.71 2.90 -10.47
CA ILE A 7 10.59 2.70 -11.39
C ILE A 7 9.60 3.86 -11.33
N LEU A 8 9.26 4.30 -10.11
CA LEU A 8 8.21 5.29 -9.89
C LEU A 8 8.70 6.72 -10.14
N PHE A 9 9.98 7.00 -9.89
CA PHE A 9 10.55 8.35 -9.87
C PHE A 9 11.73 8.44 -10.85
N PRO A 10 11.63 9.25 -11.92
CA PRO A 10 12.71 9.44 -12.88
C PRO A 10 13.98 9.99 -12.25
N LEU A 11 15.13 9.48 -12.68
CA LEU A 11 16.44 10.02 -12.28
C LEU A 11 16.59 11.47 -12.75
N GLY A 12 17.26 12.29 -11.92
CA GLY A 12 17.51 13.70 -12.21
C GLY A 12 16.33 14.64 -11.92
N VAL A 13 15.19 14.12 -11.47
CA VAL A 13 14.07 14.92 -10.94
C VAL A 13 14.14 14.92 -9.42
N ALA A 14 14.22 16.11 -8.82
CA ALA A 14 14.21 16.25 -7.37
C ALA A 14 12.81 15.97 -6.82
N ASP A 15 12.68 14.91 -6.02
CA ASP A 15 11.49 14.65 -5.20
C ASP A 15 11.91 14.48 -3.74
N ASN A 16 11.76 15.57 -2.98
CA ASN A 16 12.13 15.60 -1.57
C ASN A 16 11.30 14.62 -0.73
N LYS A 17 10.03 14.38 -1.08
CA LYS A 17 9.16 13.49 -0.31
C LYS A 17 9.60 12.04 -0.47
N MET A 18 9.94 11.65 -1.70
CA MET A 18 10.45 10.31 -1.97
C MET A 18 11.85 10.10 -1.38
N PHE A 19 12.73 11.12 -1.45
CA PHE A 19 14.04 11.06 -0.81
C PHE A 19 13.92 10.85 0.70
N GLU A 20 13.09 11.64 1.38
CA GLU A 20 12.87 11.51 2.82
C GLU A 20 12.27 10.15 3.18
N LEU A 21 11.33 9.63 2.38
CA LEU A 21 10.78 8.29 2.58
C LEU A 21 11.88 7.22 2.52
N LEU A 22 12.75 7.26 1.52
CA LEU A 22 13.83 6.29 1.35
C LEU A 22 14.87 6.39 2.49
N LYS A 23 15.28 7.61 2.83
CA LYS A 23 16.21 7.89 3.93
C LYS A 23 15.67 7.36 5.26
N ASN A 24 14.42 7.68 5.59
CA ASN A 24 13.80 7.22 6.84
C ASN A 24 13.65 5.70 6.86
N SER A 25 13.30 5.08 5.73
CA SER A 25 13.25 3.62 5.65
C SER A 25 14.61 2.97 5.89
N PHE A 26 15.72 3.53 5.41
CA PHE A 26 17.05 3.00 5.71
C PHE A 26 17.45 3.13 7.18
N PHE A 27 17.12 4.27 7.79
CA PHE A 27 17.36 4.47 9.24
C PHE A 27 16.60 3.44 10.09
N GLU A 28 15.44 3.01 9.62
CA GLU A 28 14.55 2.13 10.38
C GLU A 28 14.88 0.65 10.15
N ILE A 29 15.53 0.33 9.03
CA ILE A 29 16.25 -0.94 8.87
C ILE A 29 17.37 -1.03 9.90
N ASP A 30 18.18 0.02 10.05
CA ASP A 30 19.32 0.05 10.97
C ASP A 30 18.89 -0.15 12.44
N LYS A 31 17.75 0.46 12.83
CA LYS A 31 17.13 0.25 14.15
C LYS A 31 16.48 -1.12 14.35
N GLY A 32 16.42 -1.97 13.33
CA GLY A 32 15.83 -3.30 13.43
C GLY A 32 14.31 -3.33 13.42
N LYS A 33 13.65 -2.36 12.78
CA LYS A 33 12.18 -2.38 12.62
C LYS A 33 11.73 -3.66 11.90
N LYS A 34 10.55 -4.18 12.28
CA LYS A 34 9.97 -5.39 11.68
C LYS A 34 9.88 -5.25 10.15
N LYS A 35 10.57 -6.14 9.45
CA LYS A 35 10.74 -6.13 7.97
C LYS A 35 9.43 -5.97 7.21
N ASP A 36 8.40 -6.75 7.54
CA ASP A 36 7.13 -6.70 6.80
C ASP A 36 6.35 -5.40 7.04
N LEU A 37 6.38 -4.85 8.26
CA LEU A 37 5.75 -3.57 8.56
C LEU A 37 6.44 -2.44 7.79
N LEU A 38 7.77 -2.41 7.84
CA LEU A 38 8.55 -1.43 7.11
C LEU A 38 8.33 -1.53 5.59
N ARG A 39 8.19 -2.76 5.07
CA ARG A 39 7.90 -3.02 3.66
C ARG A 39 6.56 -2.42 3.25
N ILE A 40 5.47 -2.74 3.95
CA ILE A 40 4.14 -2.23 3.58
C ILE A 40 4.07 -0.71 3.74
N GLN A 41 4.77 -0.15 4.74
CA GLN A 41 4.90 1.29 4.96
C GLN A 41 5.51 1.98 3.75
N PHE A 42 6.68 1.50 3.34
CA PHE A 42 7.38 2.05 2.19
C PHE A 42 6.58 1.88 0.90
N GLU A 43 6.10 0.67 0.62
CA GLU A 43 5.41 0.36 -0.64
C GLU A 43 4.13 1.21 -0.81
N ALA A 44 3.26 1.27 0.20
CA ALA A 44 2.02 2.04 0.10
C ALA A 44 2.31 3.55 -0.03
N ARG A 45 3.28 4.08 0.72
CA ARG A 45 3.61 5.51 0.66
C ARG A 45 4.31 5.87 -0.65
N ALA A 46 5.24 5.06 -1.13
CA ALA A 46 5.92 5.29 -2.41
C ALA A 46 4.92 5.26 -3.57
N MET A 47 4.01 4.29 -3.58
CA MET A 47 2.94 4.23 -4.58
C MET A 47 2.04 5.46 -4.53
N ALA A 48 1.65 5.92 -3.33
CA ALA A 48 0.86 7.14 -3.17
C ALA A 48 1.60 8.39 -3.67
N LEU A 49 2.88 8.56 -3.33
CA LEU A 49 3.72 9.65 -3.82
C LEU A 49 3.88 9.63 -5.35
N GLY A 50 3.98 8.43 -5.94
CA GLY A 50 4.04 8.24 -7.40
C GLY A 50 2.71 8.44 -8.12
N GLY A 51 1.65 8.89 -7.44
CA GLY A 51 0.33 9.13 -8.03
C GLY A 51 -0.54 7.87 -8.16
N TYR A 52 -0.12 6.76 -7.57
CA TYR A 52 -0.81 5.48 -7.57
C TYR A 52 -1.41 5.14 -6.20
N GLY A 53 -1.91 6.13 -5.46
CA GLY A 53 -2.66 5.85 -4.23
C GLY A 53 -3.89 4.97 -4.52
N ILE A 54 -4.24 4.12 -3.55
CA ILE A 54 -5.47 3.33 -3.57
C ILE A 54 -6.61 4.18 -3.01
N ASP A 55 -7.69 4.36 -3.77
CA ASP A 55 -8.92 5.03 -3.30
C ASP A 55 -9.67 4.12 -2.33
N LEU A 56 -9.69 4.53 -1.06
CA LEU A 56 -10.30 3.82 0.07
C LEU A 56 -11.58 4.48 0.58
N ASP A 57 -12.04 5.57 -0.05
CA ASP A 57 -13.15 6.38 0.48
C ASP A 57 -14.52 5.89 0.01
N LYS A 58 -14.56 5.21 -1.14
CA LYS A 58 -15.81 4.76 -1.75
C LYS A 58 -15.61 3.59 -2.69
N CYS A 59 -16.69 2.87 -2.94
CA CYS A 59 -16.70 1.82 -3.95
C CYS A 59 -16.39 2.39 -5.34
N CYS A 60 -15.36 1.85 -6.00
CA CYS A 60 -14.94 2.24 -7.34
C CYS A 60 -15.95 1.87 -8.45
N ASN A 61 -16.96 1.03 -8.16
CA ASN A 61 -18.02 0.66 -9.10
C ASN A 61 -19.29 1.50 -8.86
N CYS A 62 -19.90 1.42 -7.66
CA CYS A 62 -21.19 2.08 -7.38
C CYS A 62 -21.08 3.42 -6.65
N ARG A 63 -19.86 3.87 -6.32
CA ARG A 63 -19.57 5.16 -5.65
C ARG A 63 -20.16 5.33 -4.24
N ARG A 64 -20.77 4.28 -3.67
CA ARG A 64 -21.16 4.25 -2.25
C ARG A 64 -19.95 4.55 -1.37
N ILE A 65 -20.08 5.53 -0.48
CA ILE A 65 -19.07 5.88 0.52
C ILE A 65 -18.82 4.69 1.43
N TYR A 66 -17.55 4.40 1.69
CA TYR A 66 -17.16 3.39 2.67
C TYR A 66 -17.22 4.00 4.05
N THR A 67 -18.05 3.44 4.92
CA THR A 67 -18.33 4.00 6.26
C THR A 67 -17.33 3.55 7.33
N GLY A 68 -16.29 2.80 6.96
CA GLY A 68 -15.36 2.22 7.92
C GLY A 68 -15.93 0.98 8.62
N GLU A 69 -16.94 0.33 8.03
CA GLU A 69 -17.57 -0.87 8.56
C GLU A 69 -17.65 -1.96 7.49
N GLY A 70 -17.50 -3.21 7.92
CA GLY A 70 -17.57 -4.39 7.06
C GLY A 70 -16.42 -4.51 6.07
N ARG A 71 -16.43 -5.60 5.30
CA ARG A 71 -15.39 -5.94 4.33
C ARG A 71 -15.40 -5.03 3.11
N ALA A 72 -14.22 -4.59 2.70
CA ALA A 72 -13.97 -3.96 1.42
C ALA A 72 -13.18 -4.90 0.51
N VAL A 73 -13.34 -4.81 -0.81
CA VAL A 73 -12.63 -5.68 -1.76
C VAL A 73 -11.72 -4.85 -2.66
N PHE A 74 -10.43 -5.11 -2.66
CA PHE A 74 -9.49 -4.39 -3.50
C PHE A 74 -9.68 -4.75 -4.99
N LYS A 75 -9.70 -3.73 -5.85
CA LYS A 75 -9.82 -3.90 -7.30
C LYS A 75 -8.64 -3.24 -8.02
N ARG A 76 -7.62 -4.04 -8.34
CA ARG A 76 -6.37 -3.58 -9.01
C ARG A 76 -6.61 -2.76 -10.28
N SER A 77 -7.61 -3.13 -11.08
CA SER A 77 -7.93 -2.45 -12.35
C SER A 77 -8.48 -1.04 -12.17
N LYS A 78 -8.92 -0.70 -10.96
CA LYS A 78 -9.40 0.64 -10.60
C LYS A 78 -8.47 1.34 -9.63
N GLY A 79 -7.60 0.63 -8.91
CA GLY A 79 -6.77 1.18 -7.83
C GLY A 79 -7.63 1.72 -6.69
N GLY A 80 -8.63 0.95 -6.28
CA GLY A 80 -9.53 1.33 -5.19
C GLY A 80 -10.30 0.13 -4.65
N ILE A 81 -11.16 0.38 -3.67
CA ILE A 81 -11.99 -0.65 -3.06
C ILE A 81 -13.36 -0.78 -3.75
N ALA A 82 -13.99 -1.92 -3.59
CA ALA A 82 -15.37 -2.19 -3.97
C ALA A 82 -16.12 -2.81 -2.78
N CYS A 83 -17.44 -2.58 -2.70
CA CYS A 83 -18.26 -3.27 -1.72
C CYS A 83 -18.56 -4.70 -2.18
N LEU A 84 -18.92 -5.59 -1.25
CA LEU A 84 -19.25 -6.99 -1.54
C LEU A 84 -20.39 -7.16 -2.57
N LYS A 85 -21.32 -6.21 -2.67
CA LYS A 85 -22.35 -6.23 -3.73
C LYS A 85 -21.77 -6.05 -5.14
N CYS A 86 -20.66 -5.32 -5.26
CA CYS A 86 -20.06 -4.94 -6.54
C CYS A 86 -18.88 -5.82 -6.95
N GLN A 87 -18.25 -6.52 -5.99
CA GLN A 87 -17.13 -7.40 -6.24
C GLN A 87 -17.07 -8.45 -5.13
N GLN A 88 -17.05 -9.72 -5.50
CA GLN A 88 -16.75 -10.81 -4.57
C GLN A 88 -15.25 -10.99 -4.42
N GLU A 89 -14.82 -11.46 -3.26
CA GLU A 89 -13.42 -11.70 -2.96
C GLU A 89 -12.86 -12.83 -3.81
N SER A 90 -11.60 -12.68 -4.21
CA SER A 90 -10.86 -13.70 -4.95
C SER A 90 -9.37 -13.48 -4.78
N LYS A 91 -8.55 -14.42 -5.27
CA LYS A 91 -7.08 -14.26 -5.33
C LYS A 91 -6.64 -12.99 -6.04
N LEU A 92 -7.45 -12.49 -6.97
CA LEU A 92 -7.18 -11.32 -7.82
C LEU A 92 -7.89 -10.05 -7.34
N SER A 93 -8.74 -10.19 -6.31
CA SER A 93 -9.49 -9.10 -5.68
C SER A 93 -9.64 -9.45 -4.19
N PRO A 94 -8.54 -9.36 -3.42
CA PRO A 94 -8.56 -9.75 -2.01
C PRO A 94 -9.44 -8.81 -1.20
N GLY A 95 -10.08 -9.35 -0.17
CA GLY A 95 -10.78 -8.55 0.82
C GLY A 95 -9.83 -7.87 1.80
N LEU A 96 -10.32 -6.80 2.40
CA LEU A 96 -9.72 -6.02 3.46
C LEU A 96 -10.74 -5.87 4.57
N ASP A 97 -10.33 -6.13 5.80
CA ASP A 97 -11.11 -5.73 6.97
C ASP A 97 -11.12 -4.21 7.16
N HIS A 98 -12.06 -3.69 7.95
CA HIS A 98 -12.21 -2.26 8.18
C HIS A 98 -10.99 -1.63 8.83
N ASP A 99 -10.38 -2.34 9.78
CA ASP A 99 -9.15 -1.87 10.42
C ASP A 99 -8.02 -1.83 9.40
N THR A 100 -7.95 -2.82 8.50
CA THR A 100 -6.94 -2.86 7.43
C THR A 100 -7.11 -1.71 6.45
N VAL A 101 -8.35 -1.37 6.07
CA VAL A 101 -8.63 -0.19 5.25
C VAL A 101 -8.16 1.09 5.95
N LYS A 102 -8.45 1.23 7.25
CA LYS A 102 -8.00 2.36 8.06
C LYS A 102 -6.47 2.44 8.12
N GLY A 103 -5.80 1.33 8.43
CA GLY A 103 -4.35 1.26 8.50
C GLY A 103 -3.67 1.59 7.17
N LEU A 104 -4.20 1.06 6.05
CA LEU A 104 -3.69 1.39 4.72
C LEU A 104 -3.91 2.86 4.36
N LYS A 105 -5.05 3.44 4.77
CA LYS A 105 -5.30 4.88 4.59
C LYS A 105 -4.28 5.72 5.36
N THR A 106 -4.02 5.38 6.63
CA THR A 106 -3.01 6.05 7.47
C THR A 106 -1.61 5.98 6.85
N ILE A 107 -1.16 4.80 6.40
CA ILE A 107 0.16 4.65 5.77
C ILE A 107 0.28 5.52 4.50
N GLN A 108 -0.77 5.57 3.68
CA GLN A 108 -0.73 6.34 2.42
C GLN A 108 -0.71 7.85 2.65
N SER A 109 -1.32 8.35 3.72
CA SER A 109 -1.40 9.79 4.02
C SER A 109 -0.20 10.34 4.79
N ASP A 110 0.41 9.55 5.67
CA ASP A 110 1.24 10.07 6.75
C ASP A 110 2.76 10.14 6.44
N PRO A 111 3.47 11.18 6.91
CA PRO A 111 4.92 11.17 7.05
C PRO A 111 5.36 10.38 8.29
N TRP A 112 5.38 9.04 8.17
CA TRP A 112 6.14 8.10 9.02
C TRP A 112 5.77 7.97 10.51
N ASN A 113 5.45 9.05 11.22
CA ASN A 113 5.33 9.09 12.68
C ASN A 113 4.00 8.57 13.21
N GLU A 114 2.87 8.77 12.50
CA GLU A 114 1.58 8.21 12.97
C GLU A 114 1.51 6.69 12.80
N VAL A 115 2.33 6.14 11.91
CA VAL A 115 2.33 4.70 11.64
C VAL A 115 2.94 3.90 12.80
N GLU A 116 3.77 4.53 13.64
CA GLU A 116 4.30 3.88 14.85
C GLU A 116 3.27 3.82 15.98
N ALA A 117 2.37 4.81 16.04
CA ALA A 117 1.27 4.83 17.00
C ALA A 117 0.14 3.86 16.63
N PHE A 118 0.04 3.49 15.35
CA PHE A 118 -0.97 2.56 14.88
C PHE A 118 -0.50 1.10 15.07
N ASN A 119 -1.23 0.34 15.88
CA ASN A 119 -0.89 -1.05 16.17
C ASN A 119 -1.31 -1.99 15.01
N PHE A 120 -0.39 -2.29 14.09
CA PHE A 120 -0.64 -3.22 12.97
C PHE A 120 -0.54 -4.67 13.42
N SER A 121 -1.64 -5.40 13.34
CA SER A 121 -1.64 -6.86 13.55
C SER A 121 -1.03 -7.60 12.34
N ASP A 122 -0.61 -8.85 12.56
CA ASP A 122 -0.10 -9.70 11.47
C ASP A 122 -1.12 -9.93 10.35
N GLU A 123 -2.42 -9.95 10.69
CA GLU A 123 -3.51 -10.05 9.74
C GLU A 123 -3.56 -8.83 8.81
N MET A 124 -3.51 -7.63 9.39
CA MET A 124 -3.52 -6.39 8.63
C MET A 124 -2.29 -6.30 7.71
N ILE A 125 -1.12 -6.66 8.22
CA ILE A 125 0.12 -6.70 7.43
C ILE A 125 -0.02 -7.65 6.25
N ARG A 126 -0.60 -8.85 6.47
CA ARG A 126 -0.81 -9.85 5.41
C ARG A 126 -1.78 -9.34 4.34
N GLU A 127 -2.91 -8.78 4.75
CA GLU A 127 -3.92 -8.24 3.83
C GLU A 127 -3.34 -7.07 3.00
N ILE A 128 -2.64 -6.12 3.64
CA ILE A 128 -2.01 -4.99 2.96
C ILE A 128 -0.94 -5.47 1.96
N LYS A 129 -0.08 -6.42 2.38
CA LYS A 129 0.97 -6.98 1.50
C LYS A 129 0.38 -7.64 0.25
N SER A 130 -0.73 -8.35 0.38
CA SER A 130 -1.46 -8.94 -0.75
C SER A 130 -1.98 -7.88 -1.72
N VAL A 131 -2.60 -6.83 -1.19
CA VAL A 131 -3.11 -5.70 -1.97
C VAL A 131 -1.99 -4.95 -2.69
N LEU A 132 -0.91 -4.59 -1.98
CA LEU A 132 0.21 -3.84 -2.55
C LEU A 132 0.95 -4.64 -3.61
N LYS A 133 1.11 -5.97 -3.46
CA LYS A 133 1.67 -6.84 -4.50
C LYS A 133 0.87 -6.72 -5.80
N LEU A 134 -0.45 -6.95 -5.73
CA LEU A 134 -1.33 -6.87 -6.90
C LEU A 134 -1.42 -5.46 -7.49
N HIS A 135 -1.41 -4.44 -6.65
CA HIS A 135 -1.48 -3.05 -7.07
C HIS A 135 -0.22 -2.62 -7.80
N THR A 136 0.94 -2.92 -7.22
CA THR A 136 2.26 -2.61 -7.77
C THR A 136 2.44 -3.32 -9.11
N GLU A 137 2.21 -4.64 -9.17
CA GLU A 137 2.32 -5.41 -10.41
C GLU A 137 1.41 -4.87 -11.52
N TYR A 138 0.18 -4.47 -11.18
CA TYR A 138 -0.77 -3.94 -12.16
C TYR A 138 -0.41 -2.53 -12.65
N ARG A 139 0.02 -1.63 -11.75
CA ARG A 139 0.30 -0.23 -12.09
C ARG A 139 1.66 -0.03 -12.76
N ILE A 140 2.64 -0.81 -12.34
CA ILE A 140 3.99 -0.78 -12.92
C ILE A 140 4.07 -1.65 -14.19
N GLY A 141 3.12 -2.58 -14.38
CA GLY A 141 3.07 -3.47 -15.54
C GLY A 141 4.10 -4.60 -15.53
N ARG A 142 4.84 -4.77 -14.43
CA ARG A 142 5.79 -5.87 -14.22
C ARG A 142 5.93 -6.22 -12.74
N ARG A 143 6.37 -7.44 -12.46
CA ARG A 143 6.80 -7.88 -11.13
C ARG A 143 8.17 -7.27 -10.82
N LEU A 144 8.36 -6.81 -9.58
CA LEU A 144 9.66 -6.38 -9.07
C LEU A 144 10.62 -7.57 -9.03
N LYS A 145 11.83 -7.42 -9.56
CA LYS A 145 12.85 -8.47 -9.54
C LYS A 145 13.27 -8.76 -8.09
N THR A 146 13.35 -7.72 -7.27
CA THR A 146 13.73 -7.83 -5.86
C THR A 146 12.69 -8.58 -5.00
N ALA A 147 11.46 -8.75 -5.48
CA ALA A 147 10.43 -9.47 -4.73
C ALA A 147 10.75 -10.96 -4.53
N GLU A 148 11.55 -11.57 -5.42
CA GLU A 148 11.94 -12.99 -5.35
C GLU A 148 12.85 -13.30 -4.15
N TYR A 149 13.52 -12.28 -3.59
CA TYR A 149 14.41 -12.41 -2.43
C TYR A 149 13.71 -12.09 -1.09
N LEU A 150 12.42 -11.78 -1.14
CA LEU A 150 11.61 -11.38 0.02
C LEU A 150 10.47 -12.36 0.32
N GLU A 151 10.40 -13.46 -0.43
CA GLU A 151 9.44 -14.56 -0.28
C GLU A 151 9.98 -15.64 0.67
#